data_AF-A0A1S2K3M9-F1
#
_entry.id   AF-A0A1S2K3M9-F1
#
_cell.length_a   1.000
_cell.length_b   1.000
_cell.length_c   1.000
_cell.angle_alpha   90.00
_cell.angle_beta   90.00
_cell.angle_gamma   90.00
#
_symmetry.space_group_name_H-M   'P 1'
#
loop_
_entity.id
_entity.type
_entity.pdbx_description
1 polymer ?
#
loop_
_entity_poly.entity_id
_entity_poly.type
_entity_poly.pdbx_seq_one_letter_code
_entity_poly.pdbx_strand_id
1 'polypeptide(L)'
;MTAVAPAGIRFHHGSLVIPAGAVHTTPLGYDRDSVPIGAPLPLAASAELVHRLSGCGEVVVAFDGKLGDTLLALSGVRAVLDWLRLRSVRVTVRAVGPYAGLIARTGLIRQPQATTPSGWRAVIGDRPGIEAHGSEAAVSLVLDPAAPPCWSTDGRAHPDLPARHYLALERRLGIRLPDTAPFAPTLATGPNKLVEELRSVGWLGGLTIAAITATSWPERKDYTAQRYITLAEHIAEAQQTQARLLLIGGNPDGGLRITAEAPRRHVQVLRLDGMPADHLADLSPHCHLIVGNDTGLTHLAAMARGRDGTSPPVIGLYARHSHSKWRTGLPHHHAVATDLSDRMHQGDLCPVRDAIAPDTDVHMDAFPPAALAQVCLELLNGVRP
;
A
#
# COMPACT_ATOMS: atom_id res chain seq x y z
N MET A 1 -9.99 -23.92 -3.40
CA MET A 1 -10.99 -24.43 -2.44
C MET A 1 -10.87 -23.52 -1.24
N THR A 2 -11.78 -22.57 -1.04
CA THR A 2 -11.67 -21.54 0.02
C THR A 2 -11.21 -22.14 1.34
N ALA A 3 -9.98 -21.82 1.76
CA ALA A 3 -9.47 -22.17 3.07
C ALA A 3 -10.50 -21.73 4.11
N VAL A 4 -11.06 -22.70 4.84
CA VAL A 4 -12.04 -22.44 5.89
C VAL A 4 -11.26 -21.83 7.04
N ALA A 5 -11.15 -20.52 7.02
CA ALA A 5 -10.63 -19.77 8.14
C ALA A 5 -11.52 -20.05 9.37
N PRO A 6 -10.94 -20.11 10.58
CA PRO A 6 -11.72 -20.37 11.79
C PRO A 6 -12.78 -19.29 11.99
N ALA A 7 -13.83 -19.62 12.75
CA ALA A 7 -14.95 -18.74 13.02
C ALA A 7 -14.47 -17.30 13.35
N GLY A 8 -14.83 -16.33 12.50
CA GLY A 8 -14.61 -14.89 12.73
C GLY A 8 -13.50 -14.22 11.90
N ILE A 9 -12.65 -14.94 11.17
CA ILE A 9 -11.68 -14.34 10.22
C ILE A 9 -11.76 -14.99 8.84
N ARG A 10 -11.34 -14.27 7.79
CA ARG A 10 -11.31 -14.76 6.40
C ARG A 10 -10.05 -14.32 5.68
N PHE A 11 -9.51 -15.19 4.83
CA PHE A 11 -8.37 -14.89 3.97
C PHE A 11 -8.85 -14.41 2.60
N HIS A 12 -8.24 -13.32 2.12
CA HIS A 12 -8.51 -12.72 0.82
C HIS A 12 -7.22 -12.64 0.03
N HIS A 13 -7.16 -13.39 -1.06
CA HIS A 13 -6.00 -13.42 -1.93
C HIS A 13 -5.76 -12.06 -2.60
N GLY A 14 -4.49 -11.67 -2.77
CA GLY A 14 -4.13 -10.38 -3.38
C GLY A 14 -4.59 -10.27 -4.83
N SER A 15 -4.57 -11.39 -5.56
CA SER A 15 -5.03 -11.48 -6.97
C SER A 15 -6.52 -11.74 -7.15
N LEU A 16 -7.34 -11.69 -6.08
CA LEU A 16 -8.77 -11.94 -6.21
C LEU A 16 -9.43 -10.82 -7.02
N VAL A 17 -10.07 -11.19 -8.14
CA VAL A 17 -10.94 -10.28 -8.90
C VAL A 17 -12.30 -10.26 -8.23
N ILE A 18 -12.76 -9.07 -7.86
CA ILE A 18 -14.00 -8.90 -7.11
C ILE A 18 -15.11 -8.54 -8.09
N PRO A 19 -16.20 -9.34 -8.18
CA PRO A 19 -17.34 -9.00 -9.03
C PRO A 19 -18.01 -7.69 -8.56
N ALA A 20 -18.50 -6.88 -9.49
CA ALA A 20 -19.18 -5.62 -9.18
C ALA A 20 -20.42 -5.81 -8.28
N GLY A 21 -21.09 -6.97 -8.36
CA GLY A 21 -22.24 -7.32 -7.53
C GLY A 21 -21.89 -7.78 -6.10
N ALA A 22 -20.62 -8.02 -5.79
CA ALA A 22 -20.19 -8.47 -4.46
C ALA A 22 -19.97 -7.31 -3.47
N VAL A 23 -19.94 -6.06 -3.97
CA VAL A 23 -19.57 -4.86 -3.22
C VAL A 23 -20.40 -3.68 -3.69
N HIS A 24 -20.72 -2.74 -2.80
CA HIS A 24 -21.28 -1.46 -3.18
C HIS A 24 -20.30 -0.69 -4.07
N THR A 25 -20.71 -0.35 -5.30
CA THR A 25 -19.84 0.28 -6.29
C THR A 25 -20.52 1.46 -6.96
N THR A 26 -19.71 2.39 -7.47
CA THR A 26 -20.11 3.44 -8.39
C THR A 26 -19.68 3.06 -9.81
N PRO A 27 -20.59 2.98 -10.80
CA PRO A 27 -20.22 2.69 -12.18
C PRO A 27 -19.24 3.74 -12.74
N LEU A 28 -18.21 3.27 -13.45
CA LEU A 28 -17.22 4.11 -14.11
C LEU A 28 -17.84 4.98 -15.23
N GLY A 29 -19.03 4.59 -15.73
CA GLY A 29 -19.78 5.35 -16.72
C GLY A 29 -19.33 5.12 -18.17
N TYR A 30 -18.37 4.22 -18.39
CA TYR A 30 -17.92 3.74 -19.70
C TYR A 30 -17.28 2.36 -19.53
N ASP A 31 -17.31 1.55 -20.59
CA ASP A 31 -16.52 0.32 -20.71
C ASP A 31 -15.07 0.73 -20.99
N ARG A 32 -14.19 0.43 -20.03
CA ARG A 32 -12.80 0.89 -20.06
C ARG A 32 -11.95 0.13 -21.08
N ASP A 33 -12.28 -1.12 -21.35
CA ASP A 33 -11.55 -1.98 -22.28
C ASP A 33 -11.96 -1.70 -23.74
N SER A 34 -13.14 -1.13 -23.96
CA SER A 34 -13.61 -0.68 -25.29
C SER A 34 -12.98 0.64 -25.77
N VAL A 35 -12.41 1.45 -24.87
CA VAL A 35 -11.86 2.77 -25.22
C VAL A 35 -10.34 2.66 -25.42
N PRO A 36 -9.81 3.05 -26.61
CA PRO A 36 -8.37 3.05 -26.84
C PRO A 36 -7.62 4.02 -25.92
N ILE A 37 -6.38 3.67 -25.55
CA ILE A 37 -5.50 4.55 -24.78
C ILE A 37 -5.32 5.89 -25.50
N GLY A 38 -5.48 6.99 -24.76
CA GLY A 38 -5.41 8.37 -25.25
C GLY A 38 -6.69 8.89 -25.91
N ALA A 39 -7.67 8.02 -26.17
CA ALA A 39 -8.95 8.44 -26.74
C ALA A 39 -9.81 9.19 -25.69
N PRO A 40 -10.66 10.13 -26.11
CA PRO A 40 -11.65 10.76 -25.25
C PRO A 40 -12.60 9.74 -24.64
N LEU A 41 -12.95 9.94 -23.37
CA LEU A 41 -14.00 9.17 -22.71
C LEU A 41 -15.38 9.68 -23.15
N PRO A 42 -16.44 8.85 -23.09
CA PRO A 42 -17.82 9.31 -23.29
C PRO A 42 -18.35 10.04 -22.03
N LEU A 43 -17.50 10.85 -21.40
CA LEU A 43 -17.77 11.65 -20.20
C LEU A 43 -17.11 13.01 -20.39
N ALA A 44 -17.76 14.07 -19.89
CA ALA A 44 -17.19 15.40 -19.94
C ALA A 44 -15.94 15.50 -19.05
N ALA A 45 -14.82 15.93 -19.64
CA ALA A 45 -13.62 16.29 -18.89
C ALA A 45 -13.86 17.53 -18.03
N SER A 46 -13.12 17.65 -16.92
CA SER A 46 -13.00 18.91 -16.20
C SER A 46 -12.17 19.88 -17.06
N ALA A 47 -12.86 20.76 -17.79
CA ALA A 47 -12.23 21.73 -18.69
C ALA A 47 -11.16 22.56 -17.97
N GLU A 48 -11.44 22.99 -16.74
CA GLU A 48 -10.51 23.77 -15.94
C GLU A 48 -9.24 22.98 -15.57
N LEU A 49 -9.41 21.74 -15.09
CA LEU A 49 -8.27 20.89 -14.75
C LEU A 49 -7.39 20.62 -15.97
N VAL A 50 -8.01 20.26 -17.09
CA VAL A 50 -7.31 20.00 -18.36
C VAL A 50 -6.58 21.23 -18.87
N HIS A 51 -7.22 22.41 -18.84
CA HIS A 51 -6.62 23.66 -19.27
C HIS A 51 -5.39 23.99 -18.41
N ARG A 52 -5.53 23.97 -17.09
CA ARG A 52 -4.44 24.29 -16.18
C ARG A 52 -3.29 23.29 -16.24
N LEU A 53 -3.57 21.98 -16.29
CA LEU A 53 -2.50 20.98 -16.45
C LEU A 53 -1.80 21.06 -17.81
N SER A 54 -2.49 21.49 -18.88
CA SER A 54 -1.86 21.68 -20.20
C SER A 54 -0.82 22.80 -20.21
N GLY A 55 -1.00 23.82 -19.34
CA GLY A 55 -0.07 24.94 -19.18
C GLY A 55 0.99 24.72 -18.10
N CYS A 56 1.06 23.54 -17.48
CA CYS A 56 2.00 23.27 -16.41
C CYS A 56 3.43 23.04 -16.94
N GLY A 57 4.39 23.62 -16.22
CA GLY A 57 5.83 23.34 -16.37
C GLY A 57 6.45 22.64 -15.16
N GLU A 58 5.75 22.63 -14.03
CA GLU A 58 6.22 22.03 -12.78
C GLU A 58 5.09 21.21 -12.14
N VAL A 59 5.42 20.00 -11.68
CA VAL A 59 4.58 19.19 -10.79
C VAL A 59 5.33 18.96 -9.48
N VAL A 60 4.74 19.43 -8.38
CA VAL A 60 5.23 19.19 -7.03
C VAL A 60 4.38 18.10 -6.39
N VAL A 61 5.00 17.01 -5.98
CA VAL A 61 4.36 15.93 -5.22
C VAL A 61 4.62 16.17 -3.74
N ALA A 62 3.58 16.57 -2.99
CA ALA A 62 3.69 17.05 -1.62
C ALA A 62 2.79 16.24 -0.68
N PHE A 63 3.37 15.30 0.07
CA PHE A 63 2.65 14.52 1.06
C PHE A 63 3.32 14.64 2.42
N ASP A 64 2.59 15.19 3.40
CA ASP A 64 3.08 15.41 4.75
C ASP A 64 2.31 14.60 5.81
N GLY A 65 1.31 13.82 5.40
CA GLY A 65 0.47 13.00 6.25
C GLY A 65 1.04 11.62 6.56
N LYS A 66 0.16 10.62 6.64
CA LYS A 66 0.53 9.25 7.03
C LYS A 66 1.17 8.52 5.84
N LEU A 67 2.26 7.80 6.09
CA LEU A 67 2.94 6.98 5.08
C LEU A 67 1.99 6.09 4.27
N GLY A 68 1.03 5.44 4.92
CA GLY A 68 0.08 4.54 4.25
C GLY A 68 -0.79 5.27 3.23
N ASP A 69 -1.38 6.41 3.63
CA ASP A 69 -2.22 7.23 2.75
C ASP A 69 -1.40 7.75 1.57
N THR A 70 -0.18 8.25 1.84
CA THR A 70 0.77 8.70 0.82
C THR A 70 1.04 7.62 -0.23
N LEU A 71 1.45 6.42 0.20
CA LEU A 71 1.83 5.33 -0.69
C LEU A 71 0.68 4.88 -1.60
N LEU A 72 -0.52 4.76 -1.04
CA LEU A 72 -1.70 4.35 -1.79
C LEU A 72 -2.19 5.44 -2.77
N ALA A 73 -1.99 6.71 -2.41
CA ALA A 73 -2.32 7.86 -3.26
C ALA A 73 -1.38 8.06 -4.45
N LEU A 74 -0.20 7.43 -4.49
CA LEU A 74 0.76 7.63 -5.60
C LEU A 74 0.23 7.20 -6.98
N SER A 75 -0.78 6.34 -7.02
CA SER A 75 -1.55 6.03 -8.24
C SER A 75 -2.24 7.27 -8.84
N GLY A 76 -2.68 8.22 -8.02
CA GLY A 76 -3.23 9.48 -8.50
C GLY A 76 -2.16 10.38 -9.11
N VAL A 77 -0.97 10.41 -8.50
CA VAL A 77 0.20 11.07 -9.10
C VAL A 77 0.53 10.44 -10.46
N ARG A 78 0.56 9.10 -10.51
CA ARG A 78 0.78 8.34 -11.75
C ARG A 78 -0.24 8.71 -12.84
N ALA A 79 -1.52 8.80 -12.50
CA ALA A 79 -2.57 9.16 -13.46
C ALA A 79 -2.33 10.54 -14.10
N VAL A 80 -1.93 11.55 -13.31
CA VAL A 80 -1.60 12.88 -13.83
C VAL A 80 -0.34 12.84 -14.71
N LEU A 81 0.71 12.13 -14.29
CA LEU A 81 1.94 12.03 -15.07
C LEU A 81 1.75 11.26 -16.38
N ASP A 82 0.93 10.22 -16.37
CA ASP A 82 0.56 9.48 -17.57
C ASP A 82 -0.23 10.36 -18.54
N TRP A 83 -1.16 11.17 -18.04
CA TRP A 83 -1.89 12.15 -18.84
C TRP A 83 -0.97 13.18 -19.49
N LEU A 84 -0.06 13.77 -18.71
CA LEU A 84 0.92 14.74 -19.21
C LEU A 84 1.80 14.12 -20.30
N ARG A 85 2.22 12.86 -20.11
CA ARG A 85 3.00 12.10 -21.10
C ARG A 85 2.21 11.86 -22.39
N LEU A 86 0.95 11.41 -22.30
CA LEU A 86 0.09 11.20 -23.47
C LEU A 86 -0.12 12.50 -24.26
N ARG A 87 -0.16 13.64 -23.58
CA ARG A 87 -0.32 14.97 -24.18
C ARG A 87 1.00 15.62 -24.59
N SER A 88 2.13 14.92 -24.41
CA SER A 88 3.48 15.44 -24.67
C SER A 88 3.79 16.76 -23.95
N VAL A 89 3.16 16.99 -22.79
CA VAL A 89 3.43 18.16 -21.94
C VAL A 89 4.73 17.90 -21.18
N ARG A 90 5.72 18.76 -21.38
CA ARG A 90 7.01 18.66 -20.69
C ARG A 90 6.90 19.33 -19.33
N VAL A 91 7.10 18.55 -18.27
CA VAL A 91 7.07 19.05 -16.89
C VAL A 91 8.33 18.61 -16.14
N THR A 92 8.80 19.48 -15.26
CA THR A 92 9.72 19.08 -14.19
C THR A 92 8.89 18.53 -13.04
N VAL A 93 9.24 17.34 -12.56
CA VAL A 93 8.56 16.69 -11.42
C VAL A 93 9.51 16.63 -10.24
N ARG A 94 9.07 17.06 -9.06
CA ARG A 94 9.82 16.88 -7.81
C ARG A 94 8.90 16.45 -6.67
N ALA A 95 9.43 15.65 -5.76
CA ALA A 95 8.76 15.35 -4.50
C ALA A 95 9.33 16.20 -3.36
N VAL A 96 8.46 16.59 -2.44
CA VAL A 96 8.78 17.31 -1.19
C VAL A 96 8.12 16.60 -0.01
N GLY A 97 8.49 17.00 1.21
CA GLY A 97 7.97 16.39 2.44
C GLY A 97 8.77 15.16 2.91
N PRO A 98 8.34 14.53 4.02
CA PRO A 98 9.10 13.47 4.71
C PRO A 98 9.30 12.20 3.87
N TYR A 99 8.45 11.96 2.87
CA TYR A 99 8.50 10.76 2.03
C TYR A 99 9.12 10.99 0.65
N ALA A 100 9.70 12.17 0.38
CA ALA A 100 10.24 12.51 -0.94
C ALA A 100 11.24 11.48 -1.47
N GLY A 101 12.13 10.98 -0.60
CA GLY A 101 13.10 9.94 -0.96
C GLY A 101 12.44 8.62 -1.39
N LEU A 102 11.37 8.20 -0.72
CA LEU A 102 10.60 7.01 -1.12
C LEU A 102 9.86 7.23 -2.44
N ILE A 103 9.24 8.40 -2.62
CA ILE A 103 8.52 8.74 -3.84
C ILE A 103 9.47 8.72 -5.05
N ALA A 104 10.69 9.22 -4.90
CA ALA A 104 11.70 9.17 -5.96
C ALA A 104 12.03 7.74 -6.41
N ARG A 105 11.93 6.75 -5.52
CA ARG A 105 12.20 5.33 -5.83
C ARG A 105 11.09 4.62 -6.60
N THR A 106 9.93 5.26 -6.78
CA THR A 106 8.81 4.68 -7.53
C THR A 106 8.99 4.69 -9.05
N GLY A 107 9.99 5.42 -9.55
CA GLY A 107 10.17 5.64 -10.99
C GLY A 107 9.14 6.58 -11.62
N LEU A 108 8.19 7.11 -10.82
CA LEU A 108 7.26 8.16 -11.26
C LEU A 108 8.00 9.47 -11.58
N ILE A 109 9.04 9.77 -10.80
CA ILE A 109 9.90 10.93 -10.99
C ILE A 109 11.12 10.48 -11.78
N ARG A 110 11.20 10.81 -13.06
CA ARG A 110 12.44 10.68 -13.84
C ARG A 110 13.25 11.95 -13.62
N GLN A 111 14.53 11.82 -13.24
CA GLN A 111 15.42 12.95 -12.95
C GLN A 111 15.38 14.02 -14.07
N PRO A 112 15.51 15.31 -13.72
CA PRO A 112 15.03 16.41 -14.55
C PRO A 112 15.92 16.65 -15.78
N GLN A 113 15.28 17.14 -16.86
CA GLN A 113 15.97 17.97 -17.84
C GLN A 113 16.47 19.24 -17.12
N ALA A 114 17.71 19.63 -17.38
CA ALA A 114 18.45 20.73 -16.72
C ALA A 114 17.90 22.15 -16.98
N THR A 115 16.63 22.29 -17.31
CA THR A 115 15.99 23.56 -17.67
C THR A 115 15.15 24.10 -16.52
N THR A 116 15.27 25.39 -16.23
CA THR A 116 14.37 26.12 -15.34
C THR A 116 12.91 25.85 -15.74
N PRO A 117 12.03 25.46 -14.80
CA PRO A 117 10.62 25.25 -15.13
C PRO A 117 10.02 26.52 -15.76
N SER A 118 9.31 26.37 -16.88
CA SER A 118 8.54 27.44 -17.50
C SER A 118 7.07 27.03 -17.55
N GLY A 119 6.17 27.90 -17.10
CA GLY A 119 4.73 27.64 -17.05
C GLY A 119 4.18 27.51 -15.64
N TRP A 120 2.98 26.98 -15.52
CA TRP A 120 2.25 26.89 -14.26
C TRP A 120 2.75 25.77 -13.36
N ARG A 121 2.62 25.95 -12.05
CA ARG A 121 2.89 24.93 -11.03
C ARG A 121 1.61 24.16 -10.70
N ALA A 122 1.66 22.84 -10.77
CA ALA A 122 0.68 21.95 -10.16
C ALA A 122 1.25 21.33 -8.89
N VAL A 123 0.42 21.20 -7.85
CA VAL A 123 0.74 20.51 -6.61
C VAL A 123 -0.23 19.35 -6.43
N ILE A 124 0.29 18.16 -6.18
CA ILE A 124 -0.48 16.93 -5.97
C ILE A 124 -0.07 16.37 -4.62
N GLY A 125 -1.03 16.13 -3.73
CA GLY A 125 -0.70 15.85 -2.35
C GLY A 125 -1.87 15.48 -1.47
N ASP A 126 -1.60 15.25 -0.19
CA ASP A 126 -2.64 15.25 0.83
C ASP A 126 -2.96 16.69 1.27
N ARG A 127 -3.96 16.83 2.15
CA ARG A 127 -4.41 18.16 2.59
C ARG A 127 -3.28 18.99 3.24
N PRO A 128 -2.48 18.45 4.18
CA PRO A 128 -1.33 19.19 4.74
C PRO A 128 -0.31 19.61 3.68
N GLY A 129 0.05 18.74 2.74
CA GLY A 129 1.00 19.07 1.68
C GLY A 129 0.46 20.16 0.73
N ILE A 130 -0.84 20.13 0.41
CA ILE A 130 -1.48 21.19 -0.37
C ILE A 130 -1.51 22.53 0.40
N GLU A 131 -1.76 22.51 1.71
CA GLU A 131 -1.73 23.73 2.54
C GLU A 131 -0.32 24.35 2.57
N ALA A 132 0.72 23.52 2.69
CA ALA A 132 2.11 23.97 2.76
C ALA A 132 2.66 24.48 1.41
N HIS A 133 2.21 23.93 0.28
CA HIS A 133 2.83 24.16 -1.03
C HIS A 133 1.90 24.71 -2.12
N GLY A 134 0.59 24.77 -1.86
CA GLY A 134 -0.44 25.05 -2.87
C GLY A 134 -0.82 26.52 -3.08
N SER A 135 -0.34 27.45 -2.25
CA SER A 135 -0.75 28.87 -2.29
C SER A 135 -0.44 29.57 -3.63
N GLU A 136 0.63 29.17 -4.30
CA GLU A 136 1.05 29.69 -5.62
C GLU A 136 0.73 28.74 -6.77
N ALA A 137 0.05 27.62 -6.50
CA ALA A 137 -0.20 26.60 -7.49
C ALA A 137 -1.38 27.00 -8.39
N ALA A 138 -1.20 26.89 -9.71
CA ALA A 138 -2.32 26.98 -10.62
C ALA A 138 -3.28 25.79 -10.42
N VAL A 139 -2.76 24.62 -10.06
CA VAL A 139 -3.56 23.43 -9.79
C VAL A 139 -3.16 22.83 -8.44
N SER A 140 -4.15 22.59 -7.59
CA SER A 140 -3.98 21.83 -6.35
C SER A 140 -4.88 20.59 -6.39
N LEU A 141 -4.27 19.41 -6.43
CA LEU A 141 -4.97 18.12 -6.43
C LEU A 141 -4.79 17.44 -5.07
N VAL A 142 -5.84 17.51 -4.25
CA VAL A 142 -5.90 16.77 -2.98
C VAL A 142 -6.27 15.32 -3.26
N LEU A 143 -5.41 14.39 -2.84
CA LEU A 143 -5.63 12.95 -2.87
C LEU A 143 -6.07 12.48 -1.49
N ASP A 144 -7.35 12.67 -1.20
CA ASP A 144 -7.97 12.27 0.06
C ASP A 144 -8.38 10.78 -0.01
N PRO A 145 -7.85 9.91 0.87
CA PRO A 145 -8.17 8.49 0.87
C PRO A 145 -9.65 8.19 1.25
N ALA A 146 -10.35 9.14 1.88
CA ALA A 146 -11.76 9.01 2.20
C ALA A 146 -12.65 9.23 0.96
N ALA A 147 -12.23 10.07 0.01
CA ALA A 147 -13.10 10.62 -1.02
C ALA A 147 -13.52 9.67 -2.15
N PRO A 148 -12.62 8.91 -2.81
CA PRO A 148 -13.02 8.20 -4.02
C PRO A 148 -13.83 6.93 -3.71
N PRO A 149 -14.94 6.67 -4.43
CA PRO A 149 -15.76 5.49 -4.22
C PRO A 149 -15.08 4.23 -4.77
N CYS A 150 -15.60 3.06 -4.41
CA CYS A 150 -15.28 1.82 -5.11
C CYS A 150 -15.84 1.90 -6.54
N TRP A 151 -14.98 1.93 -7.55
CA TRP A 151 -15.45 1.97 -8.95
C TRP A 151 -15.86 0.59 -9.45
N SER A 152 -16.75 0.53 -10.43
CA SER A 152 -17.01 -0.69 -11.20
C SER A 152 -17.05 -0.45 -12.71
N THR A 153 -16.45 -1.37 -13.46
CA THR A 153 -16.51 -1.45 -14.93
C THR A 153 -16.39 -2.92 -15.34
N ASP A 154 -17.01 -3.30 -16.45
CA ASP A 154 -16.83 -4.62 -17.07
C ASP A 154 -17.14 -5.79 -16.11
N GLY A 155 -18.17 -5.57 -15.27
CA GLY A 155 -18.61 -6.53 -14.25
C GLY A 155 -17.66 -6.70 -13.06
N ARG A 156 -16.59 -5.90 -12.96
CA ARG A 156 -15.56 -5.96 -11.92
C ARG A 156 -15.62 -4.73 -11.03
N ALA A 157 -15.34 -4.92 -9.75
CA ALA A 157 -15.11 -3.85 -8.78
C ALA A 157 -13.61 -3.52 -8.71
N HIS A 158 -13.31 -2.25 -8.43
CA HIS A 158 -11.97 -1.71 -8.21
C HIS A 158 -11.89 -1.11 -6.80
N PRO A 159 -11.84 -1.96 -5.77
CA PRO A 159 -12.00 -1.49 -4.40
C PRO A 159 -10.71 -0.98 -3.78
N ASP A 160 -9.52 -1.31 -4.30
CA ASP A 160 -8.25 -0.85 -3.74
C ASP A 160 -8.04 0.64 -3.99
N LEU A 161 -7.54 1.35 -2.98
CA LEU A 161 -7.36 2.80 -3.04
C LEU A 161 -6.52 3.27 -4.24
N PRO A 162 -5.48 2.53 -4.69
CA PRO A 162 -4.76 2.87 -5.91
C PRO A 162 -5.66 2.94 -7.16
N ALA A 163 -6.49 1.91 -7.39
CA ALA A 163 -7.43 1.93 -8.51
C ALA A 163 -8.44 3.07 -8.39
N ARG A 164 -8.90 3.36 -7.17
CA ARG A 164 -9.85 4.44 -6.91
C ARG A 164 -9.33 5.81 -7.31
N HIS A 165 -8.10 6.15 -6.93
CA HIS A 165 -7.47 7.42 -7.30
C HIS A 165 -7.18 7.50 -8.80
N TYR A 166 -6.64 6.43 -9.39
CA TYR A 166 -6.28 6.42 -10.80
C TYR A 166 -7.51 6.62 -11.69
N LEU A 167 -8.57 5.84 -11.45
CA LEU A 167 -9.81 5.89 -12.23
C LEU A 167 -10.60 7.18 -11.99
N ALA A 168 -10.57 7.74 -10.77
CA ALA A 168 -11.19 9.04 -10.51
C ALA A 168 -10.53 10.16 -11.34
N LEU A 169 -9.20 10.14 -11.49
CA LEU A 169 -8.48 11.11 -12.31
C LEU A 169 -8.64 10.84 -13.81
N GLU A 170 -8.62 9.58 -14.26
CA GLU A 170 -8.94 9.20 -15.65
C GLU A 170 -10.27 9.82 -16.08
N ARG A 171 -11.32 9.65 -15.25
CA ARG A 171 -12.64 10.28 -15.47
C ARG A 171 -12.57 11.80 -15.54
N ARG A 172 -11.93 12.45 -14.57
CA ARG A 172 -11.86 13.92 -14.50
C ARG A 172 -11.05 14.52 -15.64
N LEU A 173 -10.06 13.80 -16.14
CA LEU A 173 -9.21 14.21 -17.26
C LEU A 173 -9.87 13.90 -18.62
N GLY A 174 -10.90 13.05 -18.64
CA GLY A 174 -11.76 12.79 -19.81
C GLY A 174 -11.07 12.06 -20.94
N ILE A 175 -9.95 11.38 -20.69
CA ILE A 175 -9.28 10.51 -21.65
C ILE A 175 -8.95 9.16 -21.01
N ARG A 176 -8.84 8.11 -21.81
CA ARG A 176 -8.34 6.81 -21.37
C ARG A 176 -6.84 6.89 -21.11
N LEU A 177 -6.41 6.69 -19.87
CA LEU A 177 -4.99 6.70 -19.49
C LEU A 177 -4.32 5.35 -19.84
N PRO A 178 -2.99 5.20 -19.86
CA PRO A 178 -2.36 4.01 -20.41
C PRO A 178 -2.38 2.79 -19.47
N ASP A 179 -2.51 2.98 -18.16
CA ASP A 179 -2.28 1.90 -17.20
C ASP A 179 -3.47 0.94 -17.06
N THR A 180 -3.19 -0.25 -16.53
CA THR A 180 -4.17 -1.27 -16.13
C THR A 180 -3.86 -1.76 -14.73
N ALA A 181 -4.86 -2.26 -14.00
CA ALA A 181 -4.66 -2.78 -12.66
C ALA A 181 -3.55 -3.87 -12.64
N PRO A 182 -2.66 -3.88 -11.63
CA PRO A 182 -2.62 -2.99 -10.47
C PRO A 182 -2.04 -1.60 -10.77
N PHE A 183 -2.69 -0.56 -10.25
CA PHE A 183 -2.31 0.84 -10.48
C PHE A 183 -1.23 1.36 -9.52
N ALA A 184 -1.01 0.68 -8.39
CA ALA A 184 0.01 1.07 -7.42
C ALA A 184 1.41 1.01 -8.05
N PRO A 185 2.25 2.05 -7.87
CA PRO A 185 3.64 1.96 -8.28
C PRO A 185 4.41 0.98 -7.40
N THR A 186 5.58 0.57 -7.88
CA THR A 186 6.51 -0.29 -7.13
C THR A 186 7.74 0.51 -6.68
N LEU A 187 8.32 0.13 -5.55
CA LEU A 187 9.53 0.74 -4.99
C LEU A 187 10.72 -0.16 -5.26
N ALA A 188 11.64 0.28 -6.12
CA ALA A 188 12.87 -0.45 -6.37
C ALA A 188 13.79 -0.42 -5.14
N THR A 189 14.37 -1.55 -4.76
CA THR A 189 15.43 -1.62 -3.73
C THR A 189 16.74 -0.98 -4.18
N GLY A 190 17.43 -0.34 -3.24
CA GLY A 190 18.78 0.18 -3.41
C GLY A 190 19.82 -0.59 -2.58
N PRO A 191 21.12 -0.27 -2.74
CA PRO A 191 22.15 -0.68 -1.78
C PRO A 191 21.80 -0.20 -0.37
N ASN A 192 21.90 -1.08 0.61
CA ASN A 192 21.48 -0.78 1.98
C ASN A 192 22.37 -1.47 3.01
N LYS A 193 23.00 -0.68 3.89
CA LYS A 193 23.93 -1.15 4.91
C LYS A 193 23.29 -2.10 5.92
N LEU A 194 22.04 -1.83 6.33
CA LEU A 194 21.31 -2.70 7.26
C LEU A 194 21.12 -4.09 6.66
N VAL A 195 20.73 -4.17 5.39
CA VAL A 195 20.56 -5.45 4.68
C VAL A 195 21.88 -6.22 4.60
N GLU A 196 22.98 -5.54 4.27
CA GLU A 196 24.32 -6.14 4.21
C GLU A 196 24.77 -6.68 5.56
N GLU A 197 24.60 -5.89 6.62
CA GLU A 197 24.91 -6.28 8.00
C GLU A 197 24.09 -7.51 8.41
N LEU A 198 22.75 -7.45 8.28
CA LEU A 198 21.87 -8.57 8.64
C LEU A 198 22.20 -9.84 7.85
N ARG A 199 22.57 -9.71 6.57
CA ARG A 199 23.04 -10.86 5.77
C ARG A 199 24.34 -11.42 6.31
N SER A 200 25.31 -10.58 6.63
CA SER A 200 26.65 -11.00 7.10
C SER A 200 26.60 -11.80 8.40
N VAL A 201 25.67 -11.47 9.29
CA VAL A 201 25.45 -12.19 10.56
C VAL A 201 24.36 -13.26 10.46
N GLY A 202 23.91 -13.58 9.25
CA GLY A 202 23.02 -14.70 8.97
C GLY A 202 21.53 -14.50 9.30
N TRP A 203 21.06 -13.28 9.58
CA TRP A 203 19.64 -12.98 9.83
C TRP A 203 18.74 -13.09 8.58
N LEU A 204 19.34 -13.03 7.39
CA LEU A 204 18.66 -13.17 6.10
C LEU A 204 18.95 -14.52 5.41
N GLY A 205 19.37 -15.53 6.18
CA GLY A 205 19.56 -16.91 5.69
C GLY A 205 18.45 -17.83 6.19
N GLY A 206 18.01 -18.79 5.38
CA GLY A 206 16.92 -19.71 5.73
C GLY A 206 15.55 -18.99 5.85
N LEU A 207 14.61 -19.56 6.60
CA LEU A 207 13.26 -19.00 6.75
C LEU A 207 13.30 -17.66 7.53
N THR A 208 13.14 -16.54 6.82
CA THR A 208 13.05 -15.19 7.40
C THR A 208 11.63 -14.64 7.26
N ILE A 209 11.02 -14.28 8.39
CA ILE A 209 9.67 -13.70 8.47
C ILE A 209 9.80 -12.29 9.03
N ALA A 210 9.19 -11.29 8.38
CA ALA A 210 9.04 -9.96 8.96
C ALA A 210 7.62 -9.78 9.52
N ALA A 211 7.54 -9.23 10.73
CA ALA A 211 6.29 -8.97 11.42
C ALA A 211 6.20 -7.48 11.80
N ILE A 212 5.21 -6.78 11.27
CA ILE A 212 5.05 -5.32 11.43
C ILE A 212 4.06 -5.05 12.56
N THR A 213 4.58 -4.64 13.71
CA THR A 213 3.80 -4.24 14.89
C THR A 213 3.55 -2.73 14.90
N ALA A 214 4.44 -1.94 14.29
CA ALA A 214 4.36 -0.47 14.28
C ALA A 214 3.01 0.02 13.72
N THR A 215 2.23 0.72 14.55
CA THR A 215 0.92 1.25 14.19
C THR A 215 0.68 2.62 14.82
N SER A 216 -0.07 3.47 14.13
CA SER A 216 -0.48 4.78 14.62
C SER A 216 -1.59 4.71 15.68
N TRP A 217 -2.12 3.52 15.97
CA TRP A 217 -3.15 3.33 17.00
C TRP A 217 -2.97 2.00 17.75
N PRO A 218 -1.95 1.88 18.62
CA PRO A 218 -1.58 0.62 19.26
C PRO A 218 -2.72 -0.08 19.99
N GLU A 219 -3.51 0.67 20.77
CA GLU A 219 -4.66 0.17 21.54
C GLU A 219 -5.70 -0.59 20.71
N ARG A 220 -5.76 -0.36 19.38
CA ARG A 220 -6.79 -0.92 18.50
C ARG A 220 -6.25 -1.77 17.36
N LYS A 221 -5.01 -1.53 16.95
CA LYS A 221 -4.42 -2.12 15.75
C LYS A 221 -3.20 -2.98 16.05
N ASP A 222 -2.71 -3.04 17.28
CA ASP A 222 -1.53 -3.85 17.59
C ASP A 222 -1.90 -5.33 17.77
N TYR A 223 -1.38 -6.19 16.89
CA TYR A 223 -1.42 -7.64 17.04
C TYR A 223 -0.46 -8.15 18.13
N THR A 224 0.41 -7.29 18.65
CA THR A 224 1.46 -7.54 19.65
C THR A 224 2.63 -8.40 19.16
N ALA A 225 3.82 -8.11 19.68
CA ALA A 225 5.02 -8.89 19.41
C ALA A 225 4.86 -10.38 19.78
N GLN A 226 4.22 -10.66 20.92
CA GLN A 226 4.09 -12.03 21.43
C GLN A 226 3.28 -12.93 20.49
N ARG A 227 2.20 -12.41 19.89
CA ARG A 227 1.37 -13.20 18.98
C ARG A 227 2.07 -13.43 17.64
N TYR A 228 2.89 -12.49 17.17
CA TYR A 228 3.77 -12.72 16.02
C TYR A 228 4.86 -13.76 16.30
N ILE A 229 5.44 -13.76 17.50
CA ILE A 229 6.39 -14.81 17.91
C ILE A 229 5.70 -16.18 17.89
N THR A 230 4.52 -16.31 18.51
CA THR A 230 3.77 -17.58 18.51
C THR A 230 3.36 -18.03 17.10
N LEU A 231 2.99 -17.09 16.22
CA LEU A 231 2.76 -17.40 14.80
C LEU A 231 4.02 -17.96 14.14
N ALA A 232 5.18 -17.33 14.36
CA ALA A 232 6.44 -17.78 13.76
C ALA A 232 6.86 -19.14 14.31
N GLU A 233 6.60 -19.43 15.59
CA GLU A 233 6.83 -20.74 16.21
C GLU A 233 6.01 -21.82 15.49
N HIS A 234 4.71 -21.59 15.25
CA HIS A 234 3.87 -22.54 14.52
C HIS A 234 4.35 -22.80 13.09
N ILE A 235 4.79 -21.76 12.37
CA ILE A 235 5.34 -21.91 11.02
C ILE A 235 6.64 -22.72 11.05
N ALA A 236 7.54 -22.39 11.99
CA ALA A 236 8.84 -23.04 12.13
C ALA A 236 8.70 -24.54 12.51
N GLU A 237 7.80 -24.85 13.44
CA GLU A 237 7.44 -26.21 13.84
C GLU A 237 6.90 -27.02 12.65
N ALA A 238 5.95 -26.45 11.90
CA ALA A 238 5.35 -27.11 10.73
C ALA A 238 6.35 -27.37 9.59
N GLN A 239 7.32 -26.46 9.38
CA GLN A 239 8.37 -26.63 8.38
C GLN A 239 9.60 -27.39 8.89
N GLN A 240 9.60 -27.84 10.15
CA GLN A 240 10.72 -28.53 10.79
C GLN A 240 12.06 -27.78 10.64
N THR A 241 12.02 -26.45 10.79
CA THR A 241 13.19 -25.57 10.58
C THR A 241 13.29 -24.50 11.68
N GLN A 242 14.37 -23.72 11.68
CA GLN A 242 14.45 -22.50 12.48
C GLN A 242 13.97 -21.29 11.68
N ALA A 243 13.08 -20.50 12.26
CA ALA A 243 12.66 -19.22 11.72
C ALA A 243 13.44 -18.06 12.33
N ARG A 244 13.72 -17.06 11.51
CA ARG A 244 14.27 -15.76 11.91
C ARG A 244 13.16 -14.73 11.79
N LEU A 245 12.69 -14.24 12.93
CA LEU A 245 11.62 -13.27 13.02
C LEU A 245 12.19 -11.85 13.18
N LEU A 246 11.94 -11.00 12.19
CA LEU A 246 12.23 -9.57 12.25
C LEU A 246 10.98 -8.84 12.74
N LEU A 247 10.96 -8.45 14.01
CA LEU A 247 9.87 -7.67 14.61
C LEU A 247 10.11 -6.18 14.32
N ILE A 248 9.29 -5.59 13.46
CA ILE A 248 9.40 -4.19 13.03
C ILE A 248 8.41 -3.34 13.82
N GLY A 249 8.93 -2.62 14.82
CA GLY A 249 8.18 -1.76 15.71
C GLY A 249 8.38 -0.26 15.45
N GLY A 250 7.49 0.54 16.02
CA GLY A 250 7.71 1.98 16.14
C GLY A 250 8.68 2.28 17.28
N ASN A 251 9.23 3.49 17.32
CA ASN A 251 9.94 3.98 18.51
C ASN A 251 9.32 5.32 18.97
N PRO A 252 8.51 5.33 20.04
CA PRO A 252 7.90 6.56 20.56
C PRO A 252 8.92 7.51 21.21
N ASP A 253 10.05 6.99 21.70
CA ASP A 253 11.07 7.78 22.40
C ASP A 253 12.08 8.44 21.45
N GLY A 254 11.91 8.21 20.14
CA GLY A 254 12.82 8.68 19.10
C GLY A 254 14.09 7.82 18.99
N GLY A 255 14.58 7.66 17.77
CA GLY A 255 15.83 6.94 17.48
C GLY A 255 15.65 5.50 16.99
N LEU A 256 16.77 4.91 16.61
CA LEU A 256 16.85 3.57 16.03
C LEU A 256 17.32 2.58 17.09
N ARG A 257 16.60 1.47 17.27
CA ARG A 257 17.00 0.40 18.18
C ARG A 257 16.93 -0.97 17.49
N ILE A 258 18.05 -1.68 17.56
CA ILE A 258 18.16 -3.08 17.14
C ILE A 258 18.44 -3.90 18.38
N THR A 259 17.62 -4.90 18.68
CA THR A 259 17.80 -5.75 19.87
C THR A 259 17.44 -7.19 19.55
N ALA A 260 18.39 -8.09 19.75
CA ALA A 260 18.12 -9.53 19.70
C ALA A 260 17.46 -9.96 21.01
N GLU A 261 16.37 -10.72 20.94
CA GLU A 261 15.81 -11.37 22.12
C GLU A 261 16.52 -12.71 22.38
N ALA A 262 16.41 -13.21 23.62
CA ALA A 262 16.84 -14.57 23.93
C ALA A 262 16.13 -15.56 22.99
N PRO A 263 16.86 -16.50 22.36
CA PRO A 263 16.24 -17.50 21.49
C PRO A 263 15.10 -18.23 22.20
N ARG A 264 13.99 -18.41 21.49
CA ARG A 264 12.85 -19.21 21.93
C ARG A 264 12.69 -20.38 20.99
N ARG A 265 12.21 -21.53 21.48
CA ARG A 265 11.90 -22.75 20.69
C ARG A 265 12.63 -22.82 19.33
N HIS A 266 11.89 -22.77 18.23
CA HIS A 266 12.37 -22.81 16.84
C HIS A 266 12.53 -21.40 16.23
N VAL A 267 12.57 -20.33 17.03
CA VAL A 267 12.53 -18.94 16.55
C VAL A 267 13.62 -18.07 17.18
N GLN A 268 14.40 -17.42 16.31
CA GLN A 268 15.29 -16.33 16.70
C GLN A 268 14.58 -15.00 16.40
N VAL A 269 14.59 -14.07 17.36
CA VAL A 269 13.85 -12.80 17.25
C VAL A 269 14.82 -11.62 17.25
N LEU A 270 14.69 -10.75 16.25
CA LEU A 270 15.37 -9.47 16.17
C LEU A 270 14.35 -8.35 16.11
N ARG A 271 14.37 -7.45 17.09
CA ARG A 271 13.58 -6.22 17.08
C ARG A 271 14.28 -5.14 16.29
N LEU A 272 13.52 -4.48 15.42
CA LEU A 272 13.93 -3.37 14.56
C LEU A 272 12.97 -2.20 14.81
N ASP A 273 13.23 -1.44 15.88
CA ASP A 273 12.35 -0.36 16.32
C ASP A 273 12.82 0.99 15.77
N GLY A 274 11.88 1.77 15.22
CA GLY A 274 12.15 3.11 14.70
C GLY A 274 13.01 3.12 13.43
N MET A 275 13.04 2.01 12.67
CA MET A 275 13.77 1.95 11.41
C MET A 275 13.23 2.97 10.40
N PRO A 276 14.11 3.71 9.69
CA PRO A 276 13.73 4.50 8.54
C PRO A 276 12.97 3.67 7.49
N ALA A 277 11.92 4.24 6.91
CA ALA A 277 11.06 3.54 5.97
C ALA A 277 11.80 3.13 4.68
N ASP A 278 12.76 3.92 4.21
CA ASP A 278 13.62 3.55 3.09
C ASP A 278 14.47 2.30 3.39
N HIS A 279 14.99 2.16 4.61
CA HIS A 279 15.70 0.95 5.03
C HIS A 279 14.78 -0.27 5.04
N LEU A 280 13.55 -0.11 5.52
CA LEU A 280 12.57 -1.20 5.52
C LEU A 280 12.10 -1.59 4.11
N ALA A 281 12.04 -0.63 3.18
CA ALA A 281 11.78 -0.91 1.78
C ALA A 281 12.89 -1.76 1.15
N ASP A 282 14.15 -1.57 1.55
CA ASP A 282 15.27 -2.40 1.11
C ASP A 282 15.30 -3.77 1.77
N LEU A 283 14.90 -3.86 3.03
CA LEU A 283 14.86 -5.12 3.78
C LEU A 283 13.74 -6.06 3.33
N SER A 284 12.57 -5.51 3.01
CA SER A 284 11.34 -6.30 2.77
C SER A 284 11.52 -7.40 1.71
N PRO A 285 12.13 -7.14 0.53
CA PRO A 285 12.29 -8.19 -0.49
C PRO A 285 13.25 -9.32 -0.11
N HIS A 286 13.97 -9.22 1.01
CA HIS A 286 14.83 -10.29 1.52
C HIS A 286 14.14 -11.23 2.49
N CYS A 287 12.87 -10.98 2.82
CA CYS A 287 12.06 -11.87 3.65
C CYS A 287 11.37 -12.93 2.77
N HIS A 288 10.96 -14.04 3.38
CA HIS A 288 10.15 -15.08 2.72
C HIS A 288 8.65 -14.81 2.87
N LEU A 289 8.28 -14.10 3.94
CA LEU A 289 6.92 -13.76 4.28
C LEU A 289 6.92 -12.47 5.11
N ILE A 290 5.91 -11.63 4.89
CA ILE A 290 5.68 -10.44 5.71
C ILE A 290 4.24 -10.46 6.21
N VAL A 291 4.04 -10.28 7.51
CA VAL A 291 2.71 -10.17 8.12
C VAL A 291 2.66 -8.89 8.94
N GLY A 292 1.62 -8.10 8.77
CA GLY A 292 1.56 -6.80 9.42
C GLY A 292 0.15 -6.31 9.68
N ASN A 293 0.05 -5.40 10.65
CA ASN A 293 -1.17 -4.64 10.89
C ASN A 293 -1.51 -3.79 9.65
N ASP A 294 -2.76 -3.34 9.50
CA ASP A 294 -3.14 -2.33 8.50
C ASP A 294 -2.46 -0.97 8.77
N THR A 295 -1.24 -0.81 8.23
CA THR A 295 -0.36 0.35 8.45
C THR A 295 0.48 0.64 7.21
N GLY A 296 1.04 1.85 7.14
CA GLY A 296 1.87 2.27 6.02
C GLY A 296 3.12 1.42 5.78
N LEU A 297 3.69 0.81 6.83
CA LEU A 297 4.84 -0.09 6.67
C LEU A 297 4.46 -1.42 6.00
N THR A 298 3.24 -1.92 6.23
CA THR A 298 2.73 -3.10 5.53
C THR A 298 2.52 -2.81 4.04
N HIS A 299 2.00 -1.62 3.70
CA HIS A 299 1.87 -1.19 2.30
C HIS A 299 3.23 -0.98 1.64
N LEU A 300 4.17 -0.38 2.37
CA LEU A 300 5.56 -0.19 1.93
C LEU A 300 6.21 -1.53 1.57
N ALA A 301 6.10 -2.52 2.47
CA ALA A 301 6.60 -3.87 2.25
C ALA A 301 5.99 -4.51 0.98
N ALA A 302 4.67 -4.35 0.80
CA ALA A 302 3.98 -4.82 -0.39
C ALA A 302 4.41 -4.10 -1.68
N MET A 303 4.83 -2.84 -1.62
CA MET A 303 5.28 -2.09 -2.80
C MET A 303 6.77 -2.31 -3.11
N ALA A 304 7.57 -2.73 -2.14
CA ALA A 304 9.00 -3.00 -2.32
C ALA A 304 9.27 -4.15 -3.29
N ARG A 305 10.29 -3.99 -4.12
CA ARG A 305 10.71 -4.96 -5.14
C ARG A 305 12.22 -5.17 -5.15
N GLY A 306 12.61 -6.43 -5.08
CA GLY A 306 13.99 -6.85 -5.33
C GLY A 306 14.46 -6.49 -6.74
N ARG A 307 15.75 -6.66 -7.00
CA ARG A 307 16.36 -6.35 -8.31
C ARG A 307 15.81 -7.18 -9.46
N ASP A 308 15.33 -8.38 -9.15
CA ASP A 308 14.66 -9.31 -10.05
C ASP A 308 13.16 -8.98 -10.25
N GLY A 309 12.67 -7.92 -9.61
CA GLY A 309 11.27 -7.52 -9.65
C GLY A 309 10.36 -8.38 -8.76
N THR A 310 10.91 -9.25 -7.91
CA THR A 310 10.12 -10.09 -7.01
C THR A 310 9.82 -9.39 -5.69
N SER A 311 8.82 -9.92 -4.96
CA SER A 311 8.41 -9.47 -3.64
C SER A 311 7.86 -10.69 -2.89
N PRO A 312 8.11 -10.83 -1.57
CA PRO A 312 7.47 -11.88 -0.80
C PRO A 312 5.96 -11.68 -0.72
N PRO A 313 5.18 -12.73 -0.40
CA PRO A 313 3.81 -12.57 0.04
C PRO A 313 3.76 -11.63 1.27
N VAL A 314 2.87 -10.65 1.21
CA VAL A 314 2.60 -9.70 2.29
C VAL A 314 1.15 -9.84 2.73
N ILE A 315 0.91 -10.09 4.01
CA ILE A 315 -0.43 -10.21 4.59
C ILE A 315 -0.70 -9.00 5.48
N GLY A 316 -1.72 -8.21 5.13
CA GLY A 316 -2.29 -7.21 6.01
C GLY A 316 -3.39 -7.79 6.90
N LEU A 317 -3.41 -7.41 8.18
CA LEU A 317 -4.44 -7.76 9.14
C LEU A 317 -5.46 -6.62 9.30
N TYR A 318 -6.72 -6.88 8.97
CA TYR A 318 -7.77 -5.86 8.88
C TYR A 318 -8.93 -6.20 9.83
N ALA A 319 -8.93 -5.58 11.01
CA ALA A 319 -9.98 -5.81 12.02
C ALA A 319 -11.20 -4.87 11.87
N ARG A 320 -10.97 -3.61 11.45
CA ARG A 320 -11.98 -2.53 11.53
C ARG A 320 -12.05 -1.63 10.31
N HIS A 321 -11.21 -1.91 9.31
CA HIS A 321 -11.17 -1.17 8.06
C HIS A 321 -11.45 -2.14 6.92
N SER A 322 -12.12 -1.66 5.87
CA SER A 322 -12.33 -2.44 4.64
C SER A 322 -10.99 -2.99 4.14
N HIS A 323 -10.85 -4.33 4.19
CA HIS A 323 -9.61 -5.00 3.82
C HIS A 323 -9.22 -4.75 2.36
N SER A 324 -10.20 -4.54 1.48
CA SER A 324 -9.95 -4.30 0.07
C SER A 324 -9.59 -2.84 -0.21
N LYS A 325 -10.15 -1.88 0.54
CA LYS A 325 -9.92 -0.44 0.32
C LYS A 325 -8.49 -0.08 0.66
N TRP A 326 -8.03 -0.48 1.84
CA TRP A 326 -6.71 -0.12 2.36
C TRP A 326 -5.63 -1.10 1.93
N ARG A 327 -5.65 -1.47 0.64
CA ARG A 327 -4.68 -2.37 0.01
C ARG A 327 -4.02 -1.69 -1.18
N THR A 328 -2.87 -2.23 -1.58
CA THR A 328 -2.10 -1.73 -2.74
C THR A 328 -2.64 -2.24 -4.08
N GLY A 329 -3.60 -3.17 -4.09
CA GLY A 329 -4.07 -3.85 -5.30
C GLY A 329 -3.06 -4.84 -5.93
N LEU A 330 -1.85 -4.94 -5.40
CA LEU A 330 -0.81 -5.83 -5.91
C LEU A 330 -1.14 -7.31 -5.58
N PRO A 331 -0.81 -8.26 -6.49
CA PRO A 331 -1.27 -9.64 -6.39
C PRO A 331 -0.70 -10.43 -5.19
N HIS A 332 0.45 -10.03 -4.67
CA HIS A 332 1.10 -10.60 -3.49
C HIS A 332 0.79 -9.84 -2.20
N HIS A 333 -0.06 -8.80 -2.25
CA HIS A 333 -0.58 -8.14 -1.05
C HIS A 333 -1.95 -8.71 -0.68
N HIS A 334 -1.93 -9.70 0.20
CA HIS A 334 -3.08 -10.41 0.71
C HIS A 334 -3.68 -9.71 1.93
N ALA A 335 -4.89 -10.13 2.31
CA ALA A 335 -5.52 -9.68 3.53
C ALA A 335 -6.06 -10.86 4.34
N VAL A 336 -5.99 -10.73 5.67
CA VAL A 336 -6.84 -11.49 6.59
C VAL A 336 -7.76 -10.49 7.28
N ALA A 337 -9.07 -10.71 7.15
CA ALA A 337 -10.10 -9.79 7.58
C ALA A 337 -10.98 -10.43 8.65
N THR A 338 -11.47 -9.64 9.60
CA THR A 338 -12.59 -10.04 10.45
C THR A 338 -13.92 -9.90 9.70
N ASP A 339 -15.00 -10.48 10.23
CA ASP A 339 -16.34 -10.28 9.66
C ASP A 339 -16.75 -8.80 9.59
N LEU A 340 -16.32 -7.97 10.54
CA LEU A 340 -16.57 -6.52 10.50
C LEU A 340 -15.84 -5.86 9.30
N SER A 341 -14.58 -6.21 9.10
CA SER A 341 -13.80 -5.74 7.95
C SER A 341 -14.41 -6.18 6.61
N ASP A 342 -15.01 -7.37 6.57
CA ASP A 342 -15.77 -7.85 5.42
C ASP A 342 -17.06 -7.06 5.18
N ARG A 343 -17.82 -6.73 6.24
CA ARG A 343 -18.98 -5.84 6.11
C ARG A 343 -18.58 -4.45 5.61
N MET A 344 -17.46 -3.92 6.10
CA MET A 344 -16.89 -2.66 5.64
C MET A 344 -16.52 -2.74 4.15
N HIS A 345 -15.97 -3.87 3.71
CA HIS A 345 -15.70 -4.13 2.31
C HIS A 345 -16.99 -4.14 1.48
N GLN A 346 -17.99 -4.95 1.86
CA GLN A 346 -19.25 -5.10 1.15
C GLN A 346 -20.01 -3.78 0.97
N GLY A 347 -20.03 -2.93 2.01
CA GLY A 347 -20.72 -1.63 1.96
C GLY A 347 -19.88 -0.48 1.40
N ASP A 348 -18.66 -0.73 0.92
CA ASP A 348 -17.67 0.31 0.58
C ASP A 348 -17.46 1.33 1.72
N LEU A 349 -17.49 0.89 2.98
CA LEU A 349 -17.50 1.77 4.14
C LEU A 349 -16.09 2.22 4.55
N CYS A 350 -16.02 3.43 5.09
CA CYS A 350 -14.82 4.07 5.59
C CYS A 350 -15.13 4.73 6.94
N PRO A 351 -14.53 4.29 8.06
CA PRO A 351 -14.96 4.75 9.39
C PRO A 351 -14.92 6.26 9.59
N VAL A 352 -13.95 6.95 8.98
CA VAL A 352 -13.83 8.41 9.08
C VAL A 352 -14.91 9.10 8.24
N ARG A 353 -15.11 8.67 6.99
CA ARG A 353 -16.09 9.27 6.07
C ARG A 353 -17.52 9.05 6.55
N ASP A 354 -17.81 7.83 6.99
CA ASP A 354 -19.17 7.38 7.32
C ASP A 354 -19.47 7.50 8.82
N ALA A 355 -18.61 8.19 9.58
CA ALA A 355 -18.74 8.43 11.03
C ALA A 355 -19.07 7.15 11.83
N ILE A 356 -18.47 6.02 11.45
CA ILE A 356 -18.74 4.75 12.10
C ILE A 356 -18.08 4.79 13.48
N ALA A 357 -18.92 4.69 14.52
CA ALA A 357 -18.46 4.65 15.89
C ALA A 357 -17.40 3.55 16.04
N PRO A 358 -16.34 3.78 16.83
CA PRO A 358 -15.41 2.71 17.13
C PRO A 358 -16.15 1.66 17.93
N ASP A 359 -16.54 0.58 17.26
CA ASP A 359 -17.12 -0.59 17.92
C ASP A 359 -16.10 -1.09 18.96
N THR A 360 -16.56 -1.33 20.20
CA THR A 360 -15.68 -1.67 21.32
C THR A 360 -15.16 -3.11 21.28
N ASP A 361 -15.68 -3.94 20.37
CA ASP A 361 -15.59 -5.40 20.53
C ASP A 361 -14.76 -6.12 19.45
N VAL A 362 -14.17 -5.41 18.46
CA VAL A 362 -13.39 -6.05 17.40
C VAL A 362 -11.94 -5.56 17.38
N HIS A 363 -11.12 -6.27 18.15
CA HIS A 363 -9.68 -6.07 18.29
C HIS A 363 -8.89 -7.10 17.47
N MET A 364 -7.58 -6.86 17.36
CA MET A 364 -6.63 -7.77 16.72
C MET A 364 -6.63 -9.17 17.35
N ASP A 365 -7.19 -9.33 18.55
CA ASP A 365 -7.41 -10.62 19.21
C ASP A 365 -8.24 -11.61 18.38
N ALA A 366 -9.09 -11.10 17.48
CA ALA A 366 -9.88 -11.90 16.57
C ALA A 366 -9.06 -12.79 15.62
N PHE A 367 -7.77 -12.53 15.43
CA PHE A 367 -6.87 -13.37 14.61
C PHE A 367 -6.08 -14.33 15.50
N PRO A 368 -6.40 -15.64 15.60
CA PRO A 368 -5.61 -16.57 16.40
C PRO A 368 -4.24 -16.85 15.73
N PRO A 369 -3.11 -16.88 16.48
CA PRO A 369 -1.79 -17.14 15.90
C PRO A 369 -1.69 -18.43 15.08
N ALA A 370 -2.28 -19.53 15.57
CA ALA A 370 -2.28 -20.81 14.86
C ALA A 370 -3.07 -20.77 13.53
N ALA A 371 -4.21 -20.09 13.54
CA ALA A 371 -5.03 -19.91 12.33
C ALA A 371 -4.31 -19.08 11.27
N LEU A 372 -3.68 -17.99 11.70
CA LEU A 372 -2.93 -17.12 10.82
C LEU A 372 -1.66 -17.82 10.30
N ALA A 373 -1.00 -18.64 11.13
CA ALA A 373 0.13 -19.47 10.70
C ALA A 373 -0.25 -20.46 9.59
N GLN A 374 -1.44 -21.07 9.65
CA GLN A 374 -1.93 -21.96 8.58
C GLN A 374 -2.04 -21.24 7.24
N VAL A 375 -2.64 -20.04 7.23
CA VAL A 375 -2.72 -19.18 6.03
C VAL A 375 -1.32 -18.83 5.50
N CYS A 376 -0.39 -18.52 6.41
CA CYS A 376 0.99 -18.21 6.05
C CYS A 376 1.72 -19.41 5.43
N LEU A 377 1.50 -20.61 5.96
CA LEU A 377 2.08 -21.86 5.44
C LEU A 377 1.59 -22.18 4.04
N GLU A 378 0.30 -21.98 3.76
CA GLU A 378 -0.28 -22.17 2.42
C GLU A 378 0.43 -21.27 1.39
N LEU A 379 0.62 -19.99 1.73
CA LEU A 379 1.35 -19.05 0.87
C LEU A 379 2.83 -19.43 0.69
N LEU A 380 3.52 -19.80 1.77
CA LEU A 380 4.93 -20.22 1.73
C LEU A 380 5.13 -21.48 0.88
N ASN A 381 4.16 -22.39 0.88
CA ASN A 381 4.19 -23.63 0.10
C ASN A 381 3.73 -23.44 -1.35
N GLY A 382 3.38 -22.22 -1.76
CA GLY A 382 2.86 -21.93 -3.10
C GLY A 382 1.47 -22.53 -3.36
N VAL A 383 0.76 -22.97 -2.32
CA VAL A 383 -0.61 -23.46 -2.41
C VAL A 383 -1.50 -22.24 -2.55
N ARG A 384 -2.17 -22.11 -3.70
CA ARG A 384 -3.26 -21.14 -3.85
C ARG A 384 -4.46 -21.68 -3.05
N PRO A 385 -4.92 -20.99 -1.99
CA PRO A 385 -6.11 -21.41 -1.26
C PRO A 385 -7.35 -21.43 -2.17
#